data_AF-A0A9W4KXG4-F1
#
_entry.id   AF-A0A9W4KXG4-F1
#
_cell.length_a   1.000
_cell.length_b   1.000
_cell.length_c   1.000
_cell.angle_alpha   90.00
_cell.angle_beta   90.00
_cell.angle_gamma   90.00
#
_symmetry.space_group_name_H-M   'P 1'
#
loop_
_entity.id
_entity.type
_entity.pdbx_description
1 polymer ?
#
loop_
_entity_poly.entity_id
_entity_poly.type
_entity_poly.pdbx_seq_one_letter_code
_entity_poly.pdbx_strand_id
1 'polypeptide(L)'
;MEGFATEIGTIECPLIIPLGVNVSKVLNYLAGQDYLDANNILLGFPHPSGGNGHRHKQFAANEEQMKMMLQHYFSKEMTIG
;
A
#
# COMPACT_ATOMS: atom_id res chain seq x y z
N MET A 1 1.20 -13.79 -20.66
CA MET A 1 -0.03 -13.55 -19.90
C MET A 1 0.27 -12.32 -19.06
N GLU A 2 -0.22 -11.15 -19.47
CA GLU A 2 -0.01 -9.91 -18.72
C GLU A 2 -1.02 -9.86 -17.58
N GLY A 3 -0.53 -9.59 -16.38
CA GLY A 3 -1.33 -9.46 -15.17
C GLY A 3 -0.67 -8.47 -14.22
N PHE A 4 -1.44 -7.94 -13.27
CA PHE A 4 -1.02 -6.88 -12.36
C PHE A 4 0.34 -7.14 -11.69
N ALA A 5 0.63 -8.38 -11.28
CA ALA A 5 1.89 -8.74 -10.64
C ALA A 5 3.12 -8.55 -11.55
N THR A 6 2.97 -8.72 -12.86
CA THR A 6 4.05 -8.49 -13.83
C THR A 6 4.19 -7.00 -14.16
N GLU A 7 3.07 -6.30 -14.31
CA GLU A 7 3.05 -4.86 -14.62
C GLU A 7 3.64 -4.02 -13.48
N ILE A 8 3.27 -4.31 -12.22
CA ILE A 8 3.71 -3.54 -11.07
C ILE A 8 5.24 -3.61 -10.86
N GLY A 9 5.87 -4.72 -11.22
CA GLY A 9 7.33 -4.89 -11.15
C GLY A 9 8.10 -4.06 -12.18
N THR A 10 7.42 -3.47 -13.17
CA THR A 10 8.04 -2.56 -14.17
C THR A 10 8.09 -1.11 -13.70
N ILE A 11 7.34 -0.76 -12.64
CA ILE A 11 7.30 0.59 -12.10
C ILE A 11 8.42 0.72 -11.07
N GLU A 12 9.29 1.70 -11.26
CA GLU A 12 10.34 2.03 -10.29
C GLU A 12 9.73 2.74 -9.08
N CYS A 13 10.04 2.23 -7.88
CA CYS A 13 9.59 2.77 -6.59
C CYS A 13 8.14 3.30 -6.60
N PRO A 14 7.11 2.45 -6.80
CA PRO A 14 5.72 2.92 -6.75
C PRO A 14 5.26 3.13 -5.30
N LEU A 15 4.48 4.18 -5.02
CA LEU A 15 3.69 4.25 -3.80
C LEU A 15 2.31 3.63 -4.04
N ILE A 16 2.03 2.49 -3.41
CA ILE A 16 0.81 1.71 -3.63
C ILE A 16 -0.18 1.93 -2.48
N ILE A 17 -1.41 2.36 -2.81
CA ILE A 17 -2.45 2.65 -1.82
C ILE A 17 -3.61 1.63 -1.96
N PRO A 18 -3.59 0.50 -1.22
CA PRO A 18 -4.67 -0.48 -1.26
C PRO A 18 -5.94 0.01 -0.57
N LEU A 19 -7.06 -0.05 -1.30
CA LEU A 19 -8.36 0.35 -0.77
C LEU A 19 -9.10 -0.86 -0.19
N GLY A 20 -8.87 -1.13 1.10
CA GLY A 20 -9.53 -2.18 1.87
C GLY A 20 -8.70 -3.43 2.13
N VAL A 21 -9.20 -4.25 3.06
CA VAL A 21 -8.44 -5.35 3.68
C VAL A 21 -8.12 -6.50 2.73
N ASN A 22 -8.97 -6.77 1.74
CA ASN A 22 -8.74 -7.87 0.81
C ASN A 22 -7.62 -7.54 -0.18
N VAL A 23 -7.63 -6.33 -0.75
CA VAL A 23 -6.56 -5.85 -1.64
C VAL A 23 -5.25 -5.78 -0.87
N SER A 24 -5.28 -5.28 0.37
CA SER A 24 -4.10 -5.24 1.25
C SER A 24 -3.46 -6.62 1.44
N LYS A 25 -4.26 -7.68 1.64
CA LYS A 25 -3.76 -9.06 1.76
C LYS A 25 -3.09 -9.57 0.49
N VAL A 26 -3.67 -9.26 -0.68
CA VAL A 26 -3.10 -9.66 -1.97
C VAL A 26 -1.76 -8.97 -2.21
N LEU A 27 -1.66 -7.66 -1.94
CA LEU A 27 -0.38 -6.94 -2.08
C LEU A 27 0.68 -7.44 -1.11
N ASN A 28 0.32 -7.73 0.14
CA ASN A 28 1.25 -8.33 1.10
C ASN A 28 1.72 -9.72 0.65
N TYR A 29 0.83 -10.52 0.05
CA TYR A 29 1.21 -11.80 -0.55
C TYR A 29 2.22 -11.59 -1.68
N LEU A 30 1.96 -10.67 -2.61
CA LEU A 30 2.88 -10.36 -3.72
C LEU A 30 4.23 -9.83 -3.22
N ALA A 31 4.23 -9.00 -2.17
CA ALA A 31 5.45 -8.51 -1.55
C ALA A 31 6.28 -9.65 -0.92
N GLY A 32 5.62 -10.61 -0.25
CA GLY A 32 6.26 -11.81 0.25
C GLY A 32 6.75 -12.78 -0.83
N GLN A 33 6.48 -12.50 -2.10
CA GLN A 33 6.98 -13.24 -3.27
C GLN A 33 7.95 -12.38 -4.11
N ASP A 34 8.47 -11.29 -3.55
CA ASP A 34 9.43 -10.37 -4.15
C ASP A 34 8.96 -9.67 -5.45
N TYR A 35 7.64 -9.64 -5.73
CA TYR A 35 7.09 -8.90 -6.87
C TYR A 35 7.05 -7.37 -6.65
N LEU A 36 7.06 -6.93 -5.39
CA LEU A 36 7.05 -5.52 -4.99
C LEU A 36 7.57 -5.35 -3.57
N ASP A 37 8.14 -4.20 -3.25
CA ASP A 37 8.65 -3.91 -1.90
C ASP A 37 7.48 -3.69 -0.92
N ALA A 38 7.48 -4.38 0.23
CA ALA A 38 6.47 -4.16 1.26
C ALA A 38 6.46 -2.72 1.80
N ASN A 39 7.61 -2.03 1.77
CA ASN A 39 7.76 -0.64 2.19
C ASN A 39 7.09 0.35 1.23
N ASN A 40 6.74 -0.10 0.03
CA ASN A 40 6.06 0.68 -0.99
C ASN A 40 4.54 0.65 -0.84
N ILE A 41 4.00 -0.10 0.15
CA ILE A 41 2.56 -0.28 0.34
C ILE A 41 2.07 0.55 1.54
N LEU A 42 1.14 1.47 1.29
CA LEU A 42 0.49 2.29 2.32
C LEU A 42 -0.76 1.59 2.86
N LEU A 43 -0.56 0.68 3.81
CA LEU A 43 -1.64 -0.09 4.43
C LEU A 43 -2.51 0.77 5.37
N GLY A 44 -3.78 0.39 5.51
CA GLY A 44 -4.70 0.99 6.49
C GLY A 44 -5.87 1.77 5.90
N PHE A 45 -5.91 1.97 4.57
CA PHE A 45 -7.07 2.60 3.94
C PHE A 45 -8.32 1.71 4.02
N PRO A 46 -9.48 2.28 4.42
CA PRO A 46 -10.74 1.55 4.43
C PRO A 46 -11.24 1.30 3.01
N HIS A 47 -12.09 0.29 2.85
CA HIS A 47 -12.77 0.08 1.58
C HIS A 47 -13.74 1.24 1.28
N PRO A 48 -13.77 1.81 0.06
CA PRO A 48 -14.48 3.04 -0.28
C PRO A 48 -15.99 2.85 -0.52
N SER A 49 -16.48 1.61 -0.57
CA SER A 49 -17.90 1.31 -0.80
C SER A 49 -18.84 2.02 0.18
N GLY A 50 -20.00 2.47 -0.30
CA GLY A 50 -21.02 3.12 0.53
C GLY A 50 -21.53 2.30 1.71
N GLY A 51 -21.49 0.96 1.63
CA GLY A 51 -21.86 0.05 2.72
C GLY A 51 -20.87 0.03 3.90
N ASN A 52 -19.68 0.63 3.77
CA ASN A 52 -18.71 0.71 4.86
C ASN A 52 -18.98 1.94 5.75
N GLY A 53 -19.97 1.81 6.64
CA GLY A 53 -20.31 2.86 7.61
C GLY A 53 -19.20 3.19 8.61
N HIS A 54 -18.20 2.32 8.74
CA HIS A 54 -17.08 2.48 9.68
C HIS A 54 -15.82 3.09 9.05
N ARG A 55 -15.83 3.41 7.75
CA ARG A 55 -14.65 3.88 7.02
C ARG A 55 -13.91 5.04 7.69
N HIS A 56 -14.64 6.02 8.24
CA HIS A 56 -14.02 7.18 8.91
C HIS A 56 -13.29 6.78 10.19
N LYS A 57 -13.86 5.88 11.00
CA LYS A 57 -13.21 5.37 12.22
C LYS A 57 -11.98 4.54 11.89
N GLN A 58 -12.06 3.70 10.84
CA GLN A 58 -10.94 2.89 10.36
C GLN A 58 -9.79 3.77 9.86
N PHE A 59 -10.10 4.82 9.08
CA PHE A 59 -9.09 5.76 8.61
C PHE A 59 -8.40 6.48 9.77
N ALA A 60 -9.18 7.04 10.71
CA ALA A 60 -8.63 7.74 11.87
C ALA A 60 -7.76 6.83 12.76
N ALA A 61 -8.14 5.57 12.94
CA ALA A 61 -7.35 4.60 13.71
C ALA A 61 -6.00 4.27 13.06
N ASN A 62 -5.91 4.35 11.73
CA ASN A 62 -4.72 3.98 10.97
C ASN A 62 -3.86 5.19 10.57
N GLU A 63 -4.32 6.42 10.81
CA GLU A 63 -3.71 7.66 10.29
C GLU A 63 -2.23 7.81 10.69
N GLU A 64 -1.92 7.61 11.96
CA GLU A 64 -0.54 7.72 12.47
C GLU A 64 0.37 6.66 11.86
N GLN A 65 -0.13 5.44 11.69
CA GLN A 65 0.63 4.37 11.04
C GLN A 65 0.90 4.70 9.56
N MET A 66 -0.09 5.24 8.86
CA MET A 66 0.06 5.68 7.47
C MET A 66 1.11 6.79 7.34
N LYS A 67 1.15 7.75 8.26
CA LYS A 67 2.18 8.80 8.28
C LYS A 67 3.59 8.21 8.46
N MET A 68 3.76 7.23 9.35
CA MET A 68 5.05 6.56 9.53
C MET A 68 5.50 5.80 8.27
N MET A 69 4.58 5.12 7.59
CA MET A 69 4.86 4.45 6.31
C MET A 69 5.30 5.44 5.23
N LEU A 70 4.61 6.57 5.11
CA LEU A 70 4.98 7.63 4.16
C LEU A 70 6.36 8.20 4.46
N GLN A 71 6.67 8.48 5.73
CA GLN A 71 8.00 8.96 6.13
C GLN A 71 9.09 7.95 5.76
N HIS A 72 8.87 6.67 6.03
CA HIS A 72 9.80 5.61 5.67
C HIS A 72 10.01 5.54 4.15
N TYR A 73 8.93 5.54 3.39
CA TYR A 73 8.96 5.52 1.93
C TYR A 73 9.77 6.70 1.35
N PHE A 74 9.48 7.93 1.74
CA PHE A 74 10.21 9.10 1.23
C PHE A 74 11.65 9.21 1.74
N SER A 75 11.97 8.58 2.88
CA SER A 75 13.36 8.53 3.37
C SER A 75 14.28 7.68 2.49
N LYS A 76 13.74 6.66 1.81
CA LYS A 76 14.48 5.83 0.83
C LYS A 76 14.88 6.63 -0.40
N GLU A 77 13.96 7.41 -0.96
CA GLU A 77 14.20 8.23 -2.16
C GLU A 77 15.32 9.26 -1.94
N MET A 78 15.49 9.75 -0.72
CA MET A 78 16.52 10.76 -0.39
C MET A 78 17.94 10.19 -0.30
N THR A 79 18.13 8.87 -0.38
CA THR A 79 19.45 8.21 -0.36
C THR A 79 19.98 7.91 -1.78
N ILE A 80 19.16 8.10 -2.82
CA ILE A 80 19.51 7.81 -4.22
C ILE A 80 19.75 9.10 -5.04
N GLY A 81 19.93 10.24 -4.35
CA GLY A 81 20.27 11.54 -4.95
C GLY A 81 21.76 11.86 -4.88
#